data_AF-A0A532CPE3-F1
#
_entry.id   AF-A0A532CPE3-F1
#
_cell.length_a   1.000
_cell.length_b   1.000
_cell.length_c   1.000
_cell.angle_alpha   90.00
_cell.angle_beta   90.00
_cell.angle_gamma   90.00
#
_symmetry.space_group_name_H-M   'P 1'
#
loop_
_entity.id
_entity.type
_entity.pdbx_description
1 polymer ?
#
loop_
_entity_poly.entity_id
_entity_poly.type
_entity_poly.pdbx_seq_one_letter_code
_entity_poly.pdbx_strand_id
1 'polypeptide(L)'
;MVERFEVALNTPAGRLTTAIDVPTGLIPIASIIPLTRRLGEEAAQLEVQRATETGQTISCRIGCAACCRMLVPLSAPEAFTLRDYVGQLPVDRRTLLLNRLSDTKDRLIREGLWSQLNDAAEASTMAPDEELESINRSYYALRIPCPYLENELCSIYEARPAACRELLVTSPAVTHH
;
A
#
# COMPACT_ATOMS: atom_id res chain seq x y z
N MET A 1 -27.68 3.09 -10.28
CA MET A 1 -28.02 1.68 -10.56
C MET A 1 -26.75 0.87 -10.41
N VAL A 2 -26.83 -0.33 -9.86
CA VAL A 2 -25.70 -1.23 -9.62
C VAL A 2 -26.02 -2.54 -10.32
N GLU A 3 -25.07 -3.07 -11.07
CA GLU A 3 -25.15 -4.39 -11.69
C GLU A 3 -24.26 -5.35 -10.92
N ARG A 4 -24.76 -6.56 -10.68
CA ARG A 4 -24.05 -7.60 -9.94
C ARG A 4 -23.48 -8.63 -10.91
N PHE A 5 -22.19 -8.87 -10.81
CA PHE A 5 -21.45 -9.82 -11.62
C PHE A 5 -20.86 -10.91 -10.74
N GLU A 6 -21.07 -12.18 -11.12
CA GLU A 6 -20.32 -13.29 -10.54
C GLU A 6 -19.01 -13.43 -11.31
N VAL A 7 -17.88 -13.23 -10.63
CA VAL A 7 -16.56 -13.20 -11.25
C VAL A 7 -15.69 -14.30 -10.66
N ALA A 8 -14.94 -14.96 -11.53
CA ALA A 8 -13.95 -15.93 -11.14
C ALA A 8 -12.55 -15.49 -11.60
N LEU A 9 -11.61 -15.41 -10.66
CA LEU A 9 -10.22 -15.02 -10.92
C LEU A 9 -9.33 -16.23 -10.66
N ASN A 10 -8.48 -16.57 -11.64
CA ASN A 10 -7.48 -17.62 -11.46
C ASN A 10 -6.18 -16.95 -11.01
N THR A 11 -5.70 -17.34 -9.84
CA THR A 11 -4.40 -16.93 -9.28
C THR A 11 -3.45 -18.12 -9.23
N PRO A 12 -2.13 -17.92 -9.10
CA PRO A 12 -1.20 -19.02 -8.86
C PRO A 12 -1.58 -19.89 -7.65
N ALA A 13 -2.04 -19.30 -6.55
CA ALA A 13 -2.47 -20.03 -5.35
C ALA A 13 -3.85 -20.68 -5.43
N GLY A 14 -4.70 -20.32 -6.38
CA GLY A 14 -6.01 -20.94 -6.53
C GLY A 14 -7.04 -20.07 -7.23
N ARG A 15 -8.27 -20.58 -7.31
CA ARG A 15 -9.39 -19.88 -7.92
C ARG A 15 -10.17 -19.10 -6.87
N LEU A 16 -10.34 -17.80 -7.10
CA LEU A 16 -11.26 -16.96 -6.36
C LEU A 16 -12.59 -16.90 -7.09
N THR A 17 -13.70 -16.91 -6.35
CA THR A 17 -15.05 -16.73 -6.90
C THR A 17 -15.82 -15.83 -5.97
N THR A 18 -16.29 -14.71 -6.50
CA THR A 18 -16.91 -13.66 -5.69
C THR A 18 -17.87 -12.83 -6.53
N ALA A 19 -18.81 -12.18 -5.84
CA ALA A 19 -19.78 -11.30 -6.45
C ALA A 19 -19.30 -9.85 -6.38
N ILE A 20 -19.35 -9.17 -7.52
CA ILE A 20 -18.92 -7.79 -7.67
C ILE A 20 -20.13 -6.93 -8.04
N ASP A 21 -20.38 -5.92 -7.21
CA ASP A 21 -21.36 -4.88 -7.48
C ASP A 21 -20.67 -3.74 -8.23
N VAL A 22 -21.00 -3.55 -9.51
CA VAL A 22 -20.43 -2.52 -10.39
C VAL A 22 -21.45 -1.41 -10.59
N PRO A 23 -21.15 -0.18 -10.15
CA PRO A 23 -22.00 0.96 -10.45
C PRO A 23 -22.02 1.25 -11.96
N THR A 24 -23.21 1.43 -12.52
CA THR A 24 -23.39 1.73 -13.97
C THR A 24 -23.45 3.22 -14.28
N GLY A 25 -23.23 4.07 -13.28
CA GLY A 25 -23.15 5.53 -13.41
C GLY A 25 -21.75 6.05 -13.12
N LEU A 26 -21.55 7.35 -13.34
CA LEU A 26 -20.32 8.02 -12.94
C LEU A 26 -20.21 8.04 -11.42
N ILE A 27 -19.09 7.55 -10.91
CA ILE A 27 -18.74 7.52 -9.49
C ILE A 27 -17.34 8.11 -9.29
N PRO A 28 -17.01 8.63 -8.10
CA PRO A 28 -15.63 8.93 -7.76
C PRO A 28 -14.76 7.68 -7.90
N ILE A 29 -13.58 7.80 -8.51
CA ILE A 29 -12.70 6.66 -8.75
C ILE A 29 -12.31 5.94 -7.44
N ALA A 30 -12.20 6.67 -6.32
CA ALA A 30 -11.94 6.12 -4.99
C ALA A 30 -12.99 5.07 -4.54
N SER A 31 -14.21 5.10 -5.11
CA SER A 31 -15.29 4.16 -4.78
C SER A 31 -14.97 2.71 -5.20
N ILE A 32 -13.95 2.51 -6.05
CA ILE A 32 -13.49 1.16 -6.43
C ILE A 32 -12.68 0.48 -5.31
N ILE A 33 -12.11 1.26 -4.38
CA ILE A 33 -11.16 0.76 -3.39
C ILE A 33 -11.72 -0.31 -2.45
N PRO A 34 -12.95 -0.18 -1.89
CA PRO A 34 -13.51 -1.25 -1.06
C PRO A 34 -13.61 -2.58 -1.79
N LEU A 35 -13.98 -2.55 -3.07
CA LEU A 35 -14.06 -3.75 -3.90
C LEU A 35 -12.68 -4.36 -4.14
N THR A 36 -11.72 -3.57 -4.64
CA THR A 36 -10.38 -4.07 -4.96
C THR A 36 -9.65 -4.58 -3.73
N ARG A 37 -9.84 -3.92 -2.58
CA ARG A 37 -9.29 -4.40 -1.29
C ARG A 37 -9.83 -5.75 -0.87
N ARG A 38 -11.15 -5.99 -0.98
CA ARG A 38 -11.70 -7.32 -0.67
C ARG A 38 -11.10 -8.40 -1.56
N LEU A 39 -11.00 -8.15 -2.86
CA LEU A 39 -10.39 -9.08 -3.80
C LEU A 39 -8.92 -9.36 -3.48
N GLY A 40 -8.16 -8.31 -3.16
CA GLY A 40 -6.76 -8.42 -2.76
C GLY A 40 -6.58 -9.18 -1.44
N GLU A 41 -7.45 -8.96 -0.45
CA GLU A 41 -7.46 -9.68 0.83
C GLU A 41 -7.78 -11.18 0.63
N GLU A 42 -8.75 -11.53 -0.22
CA GLU A 42 -9.04 -12.92 -0.57
C GLU A 42 -7.86 -13.59 -1.31
N ALA A 43 -7.23 -12.89 -2.25
CA ALA A 43 -6.05 -13.39 -2.97
C ALA A 43 -4.85 -13.60 -2.04
N ALA A 44 -4.57 -12.62 -1.17
CA ALA A 44 -3.50 -12.73 -0.19
C ALA A 44 -3.73 -13.89 0.79
N GLN A 45 -5.00 -14.15 1.17
CA GLN A 45 -5.32 -15.29 2.03
C GLN A 45 -5.01 -16.64 1.38
N LEU A 46 -5.25 -16.79 0.07
CA LEU A 46 -4.85 -17.99 -0.68
C LEU A 46 -3.32 -18.16 -0.69
N GLU A 47 -2.57 -17.09 -0.91
CA GLU A 47 -1.11 -17.13 -0.88
C GLU A 47 -0.57 -17.46 0.52
N VAL A 48 -1.18 -16.93 1.58
CA VAL A 48 -0.86 -17.31 2.96
C VAL A 48 -1.09 -18.80 3.19
N GLN A 49 -2.24 -19.33 2.79
CA GLN A 49 -2.54 -20.76 2.91
C GLN A 49 -1.49 -21.60 2.18
N ARG A 50 -1.22 -21.29 0.90
CA ARG A 50 -0.21 -21.98 0.09
C ARG A 50 1.18 -21.93 0.73
N ALA A 51 1.62 -20.76 1.22
CA ALA A 51 2.91 -20.61 1.88
C ALA A 51 3.00 -21.50 3.14
N THR A 52 1.94 -21.52 3.97
CA THR A 52 1.90 -22.36 5.17
C THR A 52 1.86 -23.86 4.87
N GLU A 53 1.10 -24.28 3.85
CA GLU A 53 1.02 -25.68 3.41
C GLU A 53 2.36 -26.19 2.86
N THR A 54 3.16 -25.31 2.27
CA THR A 54 4.52 -25.61 1.80
C THR A 54 5.58 -25.48 2.91
N GLY A 55 5.17 -25.31 4.17
CA GLY A 55 6.06 -25.27 5.33
C GLY A 55 6.75 -23.93 5.57
N GLN A 56 6.39 -22.88 4.84
CA GLN A 56 6.91 -21.53 5.10
C GLN A 56 6.22 -20.91 6.32
N THR A 57 6.95 -20.06 7.05
CA THR A 57 6.40 -19.29 8.18
C THR A 57 6.32 -17.82 7.80
N ILE A 58 5.14 -17.21 7.96
CA ILE A 58 4.96 -15.77 7.77
C ILE A 58 5.54 -15.04 8.99
N SER A 59 6.51 -14.16 8.77
CA SER A 59 7.18 -13.39 9.84
C SER A 59 6.46 -12.09 10.20
N CYS A 60 5.54 -11.62 9.34
CA CYS A 60 4.79 -10.40 9.55
C CYS A 60 3.83 -10.52 10.74
N ARG A 61 3.86 -9.53 11.63
CA ARG A 61 2.97 -9.43 12.80
C ARG A 61 2.73 -7.97 13.17
N ILE A 62 1.68 -7.71 13.96
CA ILE A 62 1.44 -6.39 14.54
C ILE A 62 2.71 -5.93 15.30
N GLY A 63 3.12 -4.68 15.09
CA GLY A 63 4.38 -4.13 15.62
C GLY A 63 5.61 -4.36 14.73
N CYS A 64 5.49 -5.10 13.63
CA CYS A 64 6.51 -5.09 12.58
C CYS A 64 6.34 -3.84 11.71
N ALA A 65 7.42 -3.09 11.54
CA ALA A 65 7.44 -1.84 10.76
C ALA A 65 8.57 -1.82 9.72
N ALA A 66 9.02 -3.01 9.30
CA ALA A 66 10.02 -3.14 8.25
C ALA A 66 9.51 -2.52 6.93
N CYS A 67 8.28 -2.84 6.53
CA CYS A 67 7.66 -2.26 5.34
C CYS A 67 7.34 -0.76 5.49
N CYS A 68 7.14 -0.26 6.72
CA CYS A 68 6.87 1.15 6.99
C CYS A 68 8.08 2.07 6.76
N ARG A 69 9.21 1.54 6.30
CA ARG A 69 10.41 2.30 5.89
C ARG A 69 10.82 2.01 4.45
N MET A 70 9.93 1.38 3.67
CA MET A 70 10.11 1.11 2.25
C MET A 70 9.30 2.10 1.42
N LEU A 71 9.66 2.25 0.15
CA LEU A 71 8.82 2.98 -0.81
C LEU A 71 7.58 2.15 -1.11
N VAL A 72 6.42 2.68 -0.77
CA VAL A 72 5.13 2.03 -1.05
C VAL A 72 4.44 2.81 -2.18
N PRO A 73 4.35 2.24 -3.40
CA PRO A 73 3.61 2.87 -4.47
C PRO A 73 2.11 2.84 -4.16
N LEU A 74 1.42 3.90 -4.55
CA LEU A 74 -0.03 4.02 -4.41
C LEU A 74 -0.64 4.21 -5.78
N SER A 75 -1.74 3.52 -6.04
CA SER A 75 -2.59 3.88 -7.17
C SER A 75 -3.30 5.21 -6.90
N ALA A 76 -3.69 5.95 -7.95
CA ALA A 76 -4.45 7.19 -7.80
C ALA A 76 -5.74 7.03 -6.95
N PRO A 77 -6.54 5.96 -7.09
CA PRO A 77 -7.72 5.75 -6.25
C PRO A 77 -7.38 5.53 -4.77
N GLU A 78 -6.26 4.86 -4.45
CA GLU A 78 -5.78 4.72 -3.07
C GLU A 78 -5.30 6.06 -2.50
N ALA A 79 -4.55 6.85 -3.28
CA ALA A 79 -4.09 8.17 -2.88
C ALA A 79 -5.26 9.11 -2.56
N PHE A 80 -6.33 9.09 -3.39
CA PHE A 80 -7.54 9.85 -3.12
C PHE A 80 -8.30 9.35 -1.89
N THR A 81 -8.41 8.03 -1.71
CA THR A 81 -9.03 7.45 -0.52
C THR A 81 -8.29 7.85 0.76
N LEU A 82 -6.95 7.85 0.72
CA LEU A 82 -6.12 8.30 1.85
C LEU A 82 -6.28 9.79 2.14
N ARG A 83 -6.31 10.63 1.10
CA ARG A 83 -6.58 12.06 1.24
C ARG A 83 -7.93 12.29 1.94
N ASP A 84 -8.97 11.60 1.49
CA ASP A 84 -10.32 11.74 2.04
C ASP A 84 -10.38 11.22 3.49
N TYR A 85 -9.73 10.09 3.77
CA TYR A 85 -9.58 9.55 5.12
C TYR A 85 -8.88 10.54 6.05
N VAL A 86 -7.73 11.09 5.65
CA VAL A 86 -7.00 12.10 6.44
C VAL A 86 -7.83 13.37 6.62
N GLY A 87 -8.62 13.76 5.62
CA GLY A 87 -9.53 14.89 5.67
C GLY A 87 -10.62 14.77 6.75
N GLN A 88 -11.07 13.54 7.04
CA GLN A 88 -12.12 13.23 8.02
C GLN A 88 -11.61 13.13 9.46
N LEU A 89 -10.29 13.10 9.67
CA LEU A 89 -9.72 13.01 11.02
C LEU A 89 -9.94 14.30 11.83
N PRO A 90 -9.95 14.22 13.18
CA PRO A 90 -9.92 15.40 14.05
C PRO A 90 -8.79 16.35 13.66
N VAL A 91 -9.02 17.66 13.79
CA VAL A 91 -8.11 18.71 13.30
C VAL A 91 -6.68 18.49 13.78
N ASP A 92 -6.47 18.20 15.07
CA ASP A 92 -5.14 17.98 15.63
C ASP A 92 -4.42 16.80 14.99
N ARG A 93 -5.14 15.69 14.76
CA ARG A 93 -4.59 14.50 14.10
C ARG A 93 -4.30 14.75 12.63
N ARG A 94 -5.20 15.44 11.93
CA ARG A 94 -4.99 15.83 10.54
C ARG A 94 -3.77 16.73 10.40
N THR A 95 -3.64 17.76 11.23
CA THR A 95 -2.50 18.68 11.23
C THR A 95 -1.19 17.95 11.50
N LEU A 96 -1.15 17.05 12.48
CA LEU A 96 0.03 16.23 12.75
C LEU A 96 0.47 15.43 11.52
N LEU A 97 -0.46 14.73 10.87
CA LEU A 97 -0.15 13.91 9.70
C LEU A 97 0.28 14.74 8.50
N LEU A 98 -0.35 15.89 8.26
CA LEU A 98 0.02 16.80 7.18
C LEU A 98 1.42 17.39 7.39
N ASN A 99 1.79 17.73 8.63
CA ASN A 99 3.14 18.18 8.95
C ASN A 99 4.17 17.07 8.66
N ARG A 100 3.91 15.83 9.10
CA ARG A 100 4.79 14.69 8.81
C ARG A 100 4.93 14.42 7.30
N LEU A 101 3.84 14.53 6.54
CA LEU A 101 3.87 14.41 5.08
C LEU A 101 4.75 15.51 4.45
N SER A 102 4.63 16.75 4.94
CA SER A 102 5.47 17.88 4.50
C SER A 102 6.94 17.64 4.84
N ASP A 103 7.26 17.23 6.07
CA ASP A 103 8.62 16.95 6.51
C ASP A 103 9.28 15.84 5.67
N THR A 104 8.52 14.77 5.37
CA THR A 104 8.98 13.70 4.49
C THR A 104 9.24 14.21 3.08
N LYS A 105 8.36 15.05 2.53
CA LYS A 105 8.57 15.67 1.22
C LYS A 105 9.83 16.54 1.22
N ASP A 106 10.01 17.40 2.21
CA ASP A 106 11.19 18.29 2.30
C ASP A 106 12.49 17.49 2.46
N ARG A 107 12.44 16.35 3.15
CA ARG A 107 13.56 15.42 3.20
C ARG A 107 13.84 14.81 1.83
N LEU A 108 12.83 14.31 1.10
CA LEU A 108 13.02 13.76 -0.24
C LEU A 108 13.55 14.79 -1.25
N ILE A 109 13.16 16.06 -1.12
CA ILE A 109 13.72 17.16 -1.92
C ILE A 109 15.20 17.36 -1.63
N ARG A 110 15.59 17.42 -0.35
CA ARG A 110 17.00 17.59 0.05
C ARG A 110 17.90 16.44 -0.40
N GLU A 111 17.36 15.22 -0.42
CA GLU A 111 18.07 14.02 -0.88
C GLU A 111 18.03 13.86 -2.42
N GLY A 112 17.42 14.81 -3.14
CA GLY A 112 17.37 14.79 -4.61
C GLY A 112 16.47 13.71 -5.20
N LEU A 113 15.62 13.05 -4.39
CA LEU A 113 14.75 11.97 -4.85
C LEU A 113 13.36 12.44 -5.28
N TRP A 114 12.93 13.63 -4.84
CA TRP A 114 11.56 14.10 -5.12
C TRP A 114 11.24 14.19 -6.61
N SER A 115 12.14 14.74 -7.43
CA SER A 115 11.90 14.86 -8.87
C SER A 115 11.81 13.50 -9.55
N GLN A 116 12.72 12.58 -9.23
CA GLN A 116 12.72 11.22 -9.78
C GLN A 116 11.42 10.47 -9.46
N LEU A 117 10.94 10.58 -8.22
CA LEU A 117 9.67 9.98 -7.79
C LEU A 117 8.48 10.60 -8.53
N ASN A 118 8.49 11.91 -8.73
CA ASN A 118 7.42 12.61 -9.46
C ASN A 118 7.41 12.21 -10.93
N ASP A 119 8.57 12.15 -11.58
CA ASP A 119 8.69 11.76 -12.98
C ASP A 119 8.22 10.30 -13.18
N ALA A 120 8.58 9.40 -12.27
CA ALA A 120 8.11 8.02 -12.30
C ALA A 120 6.58 7.90 -12.09
N ALA A 121 5.99 8.76 -11.26
CA ALA A 121 4.55 8.75 -11.00
C ALA A 121 3.71 9.33 -12.16
N GLU A 122 4.25 10.33 -12.87
CA GLU A 122 3.58 11.02 -13.98
C GLU A 122 3.92 10.40 -15.35
N ALA A 123 4.76 9.37 -15.39
CA ALA A 123 5.16 8.73 -16.64
C ALA A 123 3.95 8.06 -17.32
N SER A 124 3.69 8.45 -18.58
CA SER A 124 2.66 7.82 -19.42
C SER A 124 3.01 6.39 -19.84
N THR A 125 4.26 5.97 -19.64
CA THR A 125 4.78 4.63 -19.96
C THR A 125 5.51 4.08 -18.76
N MET A 126 5.47 2.76 -18.58
CA MET A 126 6.20 2.11 -17.50
C MET A 126 7.71 2.35 -17.66
N ALA A 127 8.34 2.87 -16.60
CA ALA A 127 9.78 3.03 -16.56
C ALA A 127 10.46 1.65 -16.58
N PRO A 128 11.70 1.53 -17.12
CA PRO A 128 12.47 0.30 -17.04
C PRO A 128 12.69 -0.14 -15.59
N ASP A 129 12.67 -1.45 -15.34
CA ASP A 129 12.83 -2.01 -13.99
C ASP A 129 14.11 -1.53 -13.28
N GLU A 130 15.22 -1.39 -14.01
CA GLU A 130 16.51 -0.92 -13.49
C GLU A 130 16.42 0.49 -12.89
N GLU A 131 15.64 1.37 -13.52
CA GLU A 131 15.43 2.75 -13.07
C GLU A 131 14.61 2.78 -11.78
N LEU A 132 13.50 2.03 -11.76
CA LEU A 132 12.66 1.87 -10.58
C LEU A 132 13.43 1.23 -9.41
N GLU A 133 14.28 0.24 -9.69
CA GLU A 133 15.11 -0.39 -8.67
C GLU A 133 16.12 0.61 -8.07
N SER A 134 16.73 1.46 -8.90
CA SER A 134 17.64 2.49 -8.44
C SER A 134 16.96 3.49 -7.51
N ILE A 135 15.76 3.95 -7.86
CA ILE A 135 14.94 4.85 -7.05
C ILE A 135 14.55 4.16 -5.74
N ASN A 136 14.06 2.93 -5.81
CA ASN A 136 13.67 2.12 -4.64
C ASN A 136 14.82 1.93 -3.65
N ARG A 137 16.01 1.58 -4.14
CA ARG A 137 17.22 1.38 -3.32
C ARG A 137 17.63 2.69 -2.63
N SER A 138 17.61 3.80 -3.37
CA SER A 138 17.95 5.12 -2.84
C SER A 138 16.97 5.56 -1.76
N TYR A 139 15.66 5.38 -1.99
CA TYR A 139 14.64 5.66 -0.98
C TYR A 139 14.82 4.80 0.28
N TYR A 140 15.03 3.49 0.10
CA TYR A 140 15.18 2.54 1.20
C TYR A 140 16.39 2.85 2.08
N ALA A 141 17.49 3.33 1.49
CA ALA A 141 18.70 3.74 2.22
C ALA A 141 18.44 4.90 3.20
N LEU A 142 17.47 5.77 2.92
CA LEU A 142 17.14 6.90 3.79
C LEU A 142 16.44 6.49 5.09
N ARG A 143 15.86 5.28 5.15
CA ARG A 143 15.12 4.78 6.32
C ARG A 143 14.05 5.76 6.82
N ILE A 144 13.44 6.52 5.91
CA ILE A 144 12.38 7.46 6.24
C ILE A 144 11.18 6.66 6.77
N PRO A 145 10.71 6.91 8.01
CA PRO A 145 9.49 6.27 8.47
C PRO A 145 8.30 6.82 7.68
N CYS A 146 7.35 5.93 7.36
CA CYS A 146 6.05 6.30 6.83
C CYS A 146 5.43 7.39 7.72
N PRO A 147 4.86 8.47 7.15
CA PRO A 147 4.23 9.55 7.93
C PRO A 147 3.16 9.06 8.92
N TYR A 148 2.53 7.92 8.62
CA TYR A 148 1.51 7.30 9.45
C TYR A 148 2.05 6.34 10.54
N LEU A 149 3.37 6.15 10.65
CA LEU A 149 3.97 5.29 11.67
C LEU A 149 4.00 6.00 13.03
N GLU A 150 3.45 5.37 14.06
CA GLU A 150 3.46 5.83 15.46
C GLU A 150 3.79 4.65 16.36
N ASN A 151 4.89 4.70 17.13
CA ASN A 151 5.31 3.64 18.04
C ASN A 151 5.39 2.25 17.36
N GLU A 152 5.98 2.19 16.16
CA GLU A 152 6.05 0.99 15.31
C GLU A 152 4.67 0.38 14.93
N LEU A 153 3.59 1.16 15.09
CA LEU A 153 2.23 0.82 14.69
C LEU A 153 1.72 1.80 13.62
N CYS A 154 0.92 1.29 12.69
CA CYS A 154 0.29 2.15 11.70
C CYS A 154 -0.92 2.86 12.30
N SER A 155 -0.87 4.20 12.36
CA SER A 155 -2.00 5.03 12.83
C SER A 155 -3.23 4.98 11.92
N ILE A 156 -3.09 4.49 10.69
CA ILE A 156 -4.16 4.36 9.70
C ILE A 156 -4.44 2.90 9.33
N TYR A 157 -4.34 1.97 10.28
CA TYR A 157 -4.42 0.53 10.03
C TYR A 157 -5.59 0.13 9.09
N GLU A 158 -6.78 0.70 9.30
CA GLU A 158 -7.99 0.44 8.49
C GLU A 158 -7.96 1.06 7.09
N ALA A 159 -7.16 2.11 6.89
CA ALA A 159 -7.01 2.80 5.61
C ALA A 159 -5.73 2.40 4.86
N ARG A 160 -4.96 1.41 5.37
CA ARG A 160 -3.74 0.95 4.69
C ARG A 160 -3.98 0.62 3.20
N PRO A 161 -3.07 1.04 2.31
CA PRO A 161 -3.01 0.61 0.91
C PRO A 161 -2.92 -0.91 0.76
N ALA A 162 -3.28 -1.42 -0.42
CA ALA A 162 -3.19 -2.83 -0.79
C ALA A 162 -1.77 -3.37 -0.60
N ALA A 163 -0.77 -2.66 -1.13
CA ALA A 163 0.65 -3.02 -0.99
C ALA A 163 1.10 -3.16 0.48
N CYS A 164 0.51 -2.40 1.41
CA CYS A 164 0.82 -2.51 2.84
C CYS A 164 0.09 -3.67 3.55
N ARG A 165 -1.01 -4.16 2.99
CA ARG A 165 -1.83 -5.25 3.55
C ARG A 165 -1.38 -6.61 3.05
N GLU A 166 -1.00 -6.66 1.77
CA GLU A 166 -0.81 -7.90 1.02
C GLU A 166 0.67 -8.33 1.00
N LEU A 167 1.60 -7.40 1.26
CA LEU A 167 3.01 -7.73 1.34
C LEU A 167 3.33 -8.48 2.64
N LEU A 168 3.62 -9.77 2.50
CA LEU A 168 4.07 -10.65 3.57
C LEU A 168 5.43 -11.24 3.23
N VAL A 169 6.27 -11.43 4.25
CA VAL A 169 7.60 -12.03 4.08
C VAL A 169 7.71 -13.33 4.88
N THR A 170 8.45 -14.28 4.31
CA THR A 170 8.77 -15.57 4.91
C THR A 170 10.22 -15.65 5.41
N SER A 171 11.01 -14.59 5.18
CA SER A 171 12.35 -14.49 5.74
C SER A 171 12.28 -14.37 7.27
N PRO A 172 13.28 -14.89 8.02
CA PRO A 172 13.27 -14.81 9.47
C PRO A 172 13.18 -13.35 9.96
N ALA A 173 12.39 -13.12 11.00
CA ALA A 173 12.32 -11.81 11.63
C ALA A 173 13.69 -11.43 12.20
N VAL A 174 14.31 -10.38 11.66
CA VAL A 174 15.54 -9.82 12.21
C VAL A 174 15.13 -8.93 13.39
N THR A 175 15.47 -9.33 14.61
CA THR A 175 15.30 -8.47 15.80
C THR A 175 16.30 -7.32 15.70
N HIS A 176 15.85 -6.17 15.19
CA HIS A 176 16.56 -4.91 15.38
C HIS A 176 16.28 -4.44 16.82
N HIS A 177 17.23 -4.70 17.72
CA HIS A 177 17.29 -4.08 19.04
C HIS A 177 17.87 -2.67 18.93
#